data_AF-A0A540KXC4-F1
#
_entry.id   AF-A0A540KXC4-F1
#
_cell.length_a   1.000
_cell.length_b   1.000
_cell.length_c   1.000
_cell.angle_alpha   90.00
_cell.angle_beta   90.00
_cell.angle_gamma   90.00
#
_symmetry.space_group_name_H-M   'P 1'
#
loop_
_entity.id
_entity.type
_entity.pdbx_description
1 polymer ?
#
loop_
_entity_poly.entity_id
_entity_poly.type
_entity_poly.pdbx_seq_one_letter_code
_entity_poly.pdbx_strand_id
1 'polypeptide(L)'
;MSTFTITAAEEIGVPIVLFYTIAACSFMGFIQLRALVEKGLAPLKDESCLTNGYFDNIIDWIPGMKGIRLKDLPTFLRTTNPNDALERDFLDALASMLPLVYTIGPLQLHLNQIPEHPLNIGYSFWKEETQMPRVAKYSWSSTIESLTGGVPILCWPFFCEQQMDCRYTCKEWGIGMEINNDVKRDGVEKLVRELMEGEKAKKMKNKVM
;
A
#
# COMPACT_ATOMS: atom_id res chain seq x y z
N MET A 1 -1.24 -12.63 7.22
CA MET A 1 0.12 -13.11 7.52
C MET A 1 -0.03 -14.34 8.38
N SER A 2 0.67 -15.44 8.08
CA SER A 2 0.49 -16.67 8.86
C SER A 2 1.57 -16.79 9.93
N THR A 3 1.20 -16.49 11.17
CA THR A 3 2.10 -16.52 12.33
C THR A 3 2.61 -17.93 12.65
N PHE A 4 1.90 -18.98 12.20
CA PHE A 4 2.31 -20.37 12.41
C PHE A 4 3.72 -20.67 11.89
N THR A 5 4.17 -19.96 10.85
CA THR A 5 5.51 -20.18 10.27
C THR A 5 6.61 -19.80 11.25
N ILE A 6 6.39 -18.77 12.08
CA ILE A 6 7.30 -18.35 13.15
C ILE A 6 7.36 -19.45 14.21
N THR A 7 6.20 -19.87 14.73
CA THR A 7 6.12 -20.93 15.73
C THR A 7 6.76 -22.23 15.24
N ALA A 8 6.47 -22.64 14.01
CA ALA A 8 7.05 -23.84 13.42
C ALA A 8 8.57 -23.75 13.31
N ALA A 9 9.13 -22.59 12.94
CA ALA A 9 10.56 -22.37 12.86
C ALA A 9 11.24 -22.40 14.24
N GLU A 10 10.59 -21.81 15.25
CA GLU A 10 11.02 -21.84 16.65
C GLU A 10 11.05 -23.27 17.20
N GLU A 11 10.00 -24.06 16.97
CA GLU A 11 9.88 -25.46 17.43
C GLU A 11 10.99 -26.37 16.90
N ILE A 12 11.42 -26.14 15.66
CA ILE A 12 12.48 -26.95 15.01
C ILE A 12 13.87 -26.29 15.09
N GLY A 13 13.99 -25.13 15.73
CA GLY A 13 15.26 -24.43 15.96
C GLY A 13 15.95 -23.90 14.70
N VAL A 14 15.20 -23.50 13.67
CA VAL A 14 15.76 -22.95 12.43
C VAL A 14 15.55 -21.44 12.32
N PRO A 15 16.48 -20.70 11.68
CA PRO A 15 16.27 -19.29 11.42
C PRO A 15 15.12 -19.07 10.42
N ILE A 16 14.30 -18.05 10.68
CA ILE A 16 13.22 -17.63 9.79
C ILE A 16 13.50 -16.25 9.18
N VAL A 17 13.19 -16.11 7.90
CA VAL A 17 13.18 -14.82 7.20
C VAL A 17 11.77 -14.61 6.64
N LEU A 18 11.14 -13.50 7.03
CA LEU A 18 9.80 -13.14 6.56
C LEU A 18 9.92 -12.17 5.38
N PHE A 19 9.26 -12.52 4.27
CA PHE A 19 9.24 -11.70 3.06
C PHE A 19 7.89 -10.98 2.91
N TYR A 20 7.93 -9.65 2.90
CA TYR A 20 6.75 -8.80 2.80
C TYR A 20 6.62 -8.19 1.41
N THR A 21 5.48 -8.43 0.76
CA THR A 21 5.17 -7.94 -0.60
C THR A 21 4.42 -6.60 -0.60
N ILE A 22 4.65 -5.76 0.42
CA ILE A 22 4.02 -4.46 0.60
C ILE A 22 5.08 -3.35 0.72
N ALA A 23 4.66 -2.10 0.53
CA ALA A 23 5.55 -0.95 0.72
C ALA A 23 6.01 -0.81 2.18
N ALA A 24 7.18 -0.19 2.40
CA ALA A 24 7.69 0.09 3.74
C ALA A 24 6.73 0.99 4.56
N CYS A 25 6.08 1.95 3.92
CA CYS A 25 5.04 2.77 4.57
C CYS A 25 3.87 1.91 5.03
N SER A 26 3.36 1.03 4.17
CA SER A 26 2.28 0.10 4.49
C SER A 26 2.65 -0.85 5.61
N PHE A 27 3.87 -1.39 5.59
CA PHE A 27 4.42 -2.18 6.68
C PHE A 27 4.44 -1.42 8.01
N MET A 28 4.87 -0.15 8.01
CA MET A 28 4.77 0.72 9.19
C MET A 28 3.32 0.85 9.66
N GLY A 29 2.37 1.04 8.75
CA GLY A 29 0.93 1.07 9.08
C GLY A 29 0.44 -0.19 9.79
N PHE A 30 0.90 -1.37 9.36
CA PHE A 30 0.57 -2.64 10.01
C PHE A 30 1.19 -2.77 11.41
N ILE A 31 2.46 -2.37 11.57
CA ILE A 31 3.12 -2.42 12.89
C ILE A 31 2.40 -1.54 13.91
N GLN A 32 1.78 -0.44 13.48
CA GLN A 32 1.06 0.45 14.38
C GLN A 32 -0.36 -0.03 14.75
N LEU A 33 -0.85 -1.16 14.22
CA LEU A 33 -2.19 -1.68 14.52
C LEU A 33 -2.44 -1.84 16.02
N ARG A 34 -1.47 -2.40 16.75
CA ARG A 34 -1.56 -2.55 18.21
C ARG A 34 -1.66 -1.19 18.92
N ALA A 35 -0.82 -0.24 18.55
CA ALA A 35 -0.83 1.09 19.15
C ALA A 35 -2.14 1.85 18.85
N LEU A 36 -2.74 1.63 17.66
CA LEU A 36 -4.03 2.20 17.28
C LEU A 36 -5.17 1.65 18.15
N VAL A 37 -5.15 0.35 18.42
CA VAL A 37 -6.08 -0.32 19.35
C VAL A 37 -5.90 0.19 20.78
N GLU A 38 -4.67 0.22 21.29
CA GLU A 38 -4.37 0.66 22.66
C GLU A 38 -4.75 2.13 22.90
N LYS A 39 -4.72 2.96 21.84
CA LYS A 39 -5.19 4.35 21.86
C LYS A 39 -6.69 4.51 21.63
N GLY A 40 -7.44 3.42 21.49
CA GLY A 40 -8.89 3.42 21.33
C GLY A 40 -9.37 3.92 19.96
N LEU A 41 -8.52 3.85 18.93
CA LEU A 41 -8.89 4.26 17.57
C LEU A 41 -9.61 3.15 16.79
N ALA A 42 -9.44 1.90 17.22
CA ALA A 42 -10.15 0.72 16.73
C ALA A 42 -10.44 -0.27 17.89
N PRO A 43 -11.54 -1.05 17.83
CA PRO A 43 -12.62 -0.95 16.83
C PRO A 43 -13.37 0.38 16.93
N LEU A 44 -14.08 0.73 15.87
CA LEU A 44 -14.92 1.93 15.83
C LEU A 44 -16.05 1.83 16.84
N LYS A 45 -16.40 2.96 17.45
CA LYS A 45 -17.52 3.06 18.38
C LYS A 45 -18.84 2.64 17.72
N ASP A 46 -19.08 3.15 16.52
CA ASP A 46 -20.26 2.88 15.71
C ASP A 46 -20.04 3.35 14.25
N GLU A 47 -20.96 3.02 13.36
CA GLU A 47 -20.87 3.34 11.92
C GLU A 47 -20.87 4.84 11.62
N SER A 48 -21.30 5.71 12.55
CA SER A 48 -21.27 7.17 12.31
C SER A 48 -19.84 7.67 12.09
N CYS A 49 -18.84 6.95 12.60
CA CYS A 49 -17.43 7.23 12.37
C CYS A 49 -17.05 7.22 10.88
N LEU A 50 -17.79 6.50 10.03
CA LEU A 50 -17.52 6.41 8.59
C LEU A 50 -17.91 7.69 7.83
N THR A 51 -18.78 8.53 8.39
CA THR A 51 -19.33 9.72 7.70
C THR A 51 -19.14 11.04 8.45
N ASN A 52 -18.82 10.99 9.75
CA ASN A 52 -18.72 12.17 10.61
C ASN A 52 -17.35 12.89 10.58
N GLY A 53 -16.46 12.52 9.65
CA GLY A 53 -15.10 13.07 9.56
C GLY A 53 -14.09 12.49 10.55
N TYR A 54 -14.46 11.50 11.38
CA TYR A 54 -13.54 10.83 12.31
C TYR A 54 -12.25 10.31 11.63
N PHE A 55 -12.37 9.84 10.39
CA PHE A 55 -11.22 9.34 9.64
C PHE A 55 -10.30 10.44 9.06
N ASP A 56 -10.67 11.71 9.14
CA ASP A 56 -9.82 12.84 8.74
C ASP A 56 -8.82 13.26 9.83
N ASN A 57 -8.94 12.69 11.03
CA ASN A 57 -8.03 12.92 12.14
C ASN A 57 -6.58 12.57 11.76
N ILE A 58 -5.66 13.50 12.06
CA ILE A 58 -4.22 13.32 11.85
C ILE A 58 -3.65 12.44 12.96
N ILE A 59 -2.81 11.49 12.58
CA ILE A 59 -2.08 10.62 13.50
C ILE A 59 -0.63 11.08 13.51
N ASP A 60 -0.28 11.94 14.47
CA ASP A 60 1.01 12.65 14.54
C ASP A 60 2.10 11.90 15.33
N TRP A 61 1.71 10.84 16.05
CA TRP A 61 2.61 10.09 16.92
C TRP A 61 3.33 8.92 16.23
N ILE A 62 3.02 8.62 14.96
CA ILE A 62 3.71 7.56 14.21
C ILE A 62 5.04 8.11 13.66
N PRO A 63 6.20 7.56 14.05
CA PRO A 63 7.49 8.01 13.54
C PRO A 63 7.58 7.92 12.01
N GLY A 64 8.05 8.98 11.37
CA GLY A 64 8.26 9.02 9.91
C GLY A 64 6.99 9.21 9.07
N MET A 65 5.79 9.25 9.66
CA MET A 65 4.51 9.35 8.93
C MET A 65 3.80 10.70 9.17
N LYS A 66 4.50 11.81 8.93
CA LYS A 66 3.96 13.15 9.20
C LYS A 66 2.70 13.43 8.37
N GLY A 67 1.63 13.87 9.04
CA GLY A 67 0.39 14.27 8.38
C GLY A 67 -0.41 13.10 7.78
N ILE A 68 -0.11 11.86 8.19
CA ILE A 68 -0.96 10.70 7.90
C ILE A 68 -2.30 10.87 8.64
N ARG A 69 -3.40 10.50 7.99
CA ARG A 69 -4.73 10.51 8.61
C ARG A 69 -5.20 9.09 8.85
N LEU A 70 -6.19 8.92 9.73
CA LEU A 70 -6.75 7.61 10.00
C LEU A 70 -7.33 6.93 8.74
N LYS A 71 -7.90 7.68 7.78
CA LYS A 71 -8.33 7.09 6.49
C LYS A 71 -7.19 6.56 5.62
N ASP A 72 -5.98 7.08 5.80
CA ASP A 72 -4.81 6.67 5.05
C ASP A 72 -4.20 5.38 5.66
N LEU A 73 -4.57 4.98 6.88
CA LEU A 73 -4.12 3.75 7.55
C LEU A 73 -4.89 2.51 7.05
N PRO A 74 -4.39 1.27 7.31
CA PRO A 74 -4.98 0.06 6.76
C PRO A 74 -6.47 -0.09 7.11
N THR A 75 -7.28 -0.51 6.13
CA THR A 75 -8.76 -0.54 6.31
C THR A 75 -9.26 -1.54 7.33
N PHE A 76 -8.43 -2.47 7.81
CA PHE A 76 -8.79 -3.39 8.89
C PHE A 76 -9.28 -2.66 10.15
N LEU A 77 -8.88 -1.41 10.36
CA LEU A 77 -9.34 -0.56 11.46
C LEU A 77 -10.78 -0.08 11.29
N ARG A 78 -11.37 -0.21 10.09
CA ARG A 78 -12.72 0.27 9.75
C ARG A 78 -13.79 -0.75 10.11
N THR A 79 -13.72 -1.29 11.32
CA THR A 79 -14.66 -2.29 11.84
C THR A 79 -15.18 -1.86 13.21
N THR A 80 -16.46 -2.11 13.47
CA THR A 80 -17.08 -2.00 14.80
C THR A 80 -16.96 -3.30 15.59
N ASN A 81 -16.57 -4.40 14.94
CA ASN A 81 -16.42 -5.71 15.55
C ASN A 81 -15.03 -5.83 16.21
N PRO A 82 -14.96 -6.00 17.54
CA PRO A 82 -13.69 -6.19 18.22
C PRO A 82 -12.91 -7.41 17.71
N ASN A 83 -13.57 -8.49 17.31
CA ASN A 83 -12.86 -9.69 16.86
C ASN A 83 -12.13 -9.48 15.53
N ASP A 84 -12.66 -8.64 14.64
CA ASP A 84 -12.01 -8.32 13.36
C ASP A 84 -10.80 -7.40 13.53
N ALA A 85 -10.81 -6.55 14.58
CA ALA A 85 -9.72 -5.62 14.89
C ALA A 85 -8.63 -6.22 15.79
N LEU A 86 -8.93 -7.31 16.51
CA LEU A 86 -8.19 -7.75 17.70
C LEU A 86 -7.80 -9.23 17.68
N GLU A 87 -7.44 -9.82 16.53
CA GLU A 87 -6.68 -11.08 16.57
C GLU A 87 -5.34 -10.83 17.31
N ARG A 88 -5.35 -11.05 18.63
CA ARG A 88 -4.24 -10.73 19.55
C ARG A 88 -2.94 -11.38 19.12
N ASP A 89 -3.01 -12.65 18.72
CA ASP A 89 -1.85 -13.41 18.23
C ASP A 89 -1.23 -12.76 16.99
N PHE A 90 -2.06 -12.18 16.11
CA PHE A 90 -1.58 -11.44 14.95
C PHE A 90 -0.93 -10.11 15.35
N LEU A 91 -1.53 -9.36 16.27
CA LEU A 91 -0.98 -8.08 16.77
C LEU A 91 0.33 -8.26 17.54
N ASP A 92 0.42 -9.29 18.38
CA ASP A 92 1.63 -9.63 19.12
C ASP A 92 2.74 -10.10 18.18
N ALA A 93 2.41 -10.93 17.18
CA ALA A 93 3.36 -11.31 16.16
C ALA A 93 3.88 -10.09 15.41
N LEU A 94 3.01 -9.17 14.95
CA LEU A 94 3.43 -7.95 14.26
C LEU A 94 4.37 -7.07 15.09
N ALA A 95 4.10 -6.92 16.40
CA ALA A 95 4.93 -6.13 17.30
C ALA A 95 6.33 -6.73 17.49
N SER A 96 6.45 -8.06 17.40
CA SER A 96 7.73 -8.78 17.59
C SER A 96 8.69 -8.72 16.38
N MET A 97 8.22 -8.26 15.20
CA MET A 97 8.97 -8.37 13.93
C MET A 97 10.06 -7.30 13.74
N LEU A 98 10.30 -6.44 14.72
CA LEU A 98 11.08 -5.20 14.56
C LEU A 98 12.60 -5.26 14.69
N PRO A 99 13.31 -6.32 15.10
CA PRO A 99 14.74 -6.16 15.34
C PRO A 99 15.56 -5.97 14.05
N LEU A 100 15.06 -6.42 12.88
CA LEU A 100 15.88 -6.43 11.66
C LEU A 100 15.05 -6.40 10.37
N VAL A 101 14.86 -5.21 9.78
CA VAL A 101 14.13 -5.02 8.51
C VAL A 101 15.11 -4.62 7.41
N TYR A 102 15.10 -5.37 6.30
CA TYR A 102 15.93 -5.08 5.13
C TYR A 102 15.08 -4.81 3.89
N THR A 103 15.39 -3.72 3.19
CA THR A 103 14.81 -3.42 1.88
C THR A 103 15.67 -4.06 0.79
N ILE A 104 15.13 -5.05 0.08
CA ILE A 104 15.83 -5.75 -1.03
C ILE A 104 15.26 -5.39 -2.41
N GLY A 105 14.35 -4.41 -2.46
CA GLY A 105 13.66 -4.01 -3.67
C GLY A 105 14.29 -2.80 -4.38
N PRO A 106 13.70 -2.39 -5.52
CA PRO A 106 12.63 -3.08 -6.23
C PRO A 106 13.14 -4.36 -6.91
N LEU A 107 12.46 -5.49 -6.64
CA LEU A 107 12.87 -6.80 -7.14
C LEU A 107 12.87 -6.84 -8.68
N GLN A 108 11.95 -6.09 -9.29
CA GLN A 108 11.83 -5.97 -10.75
C GLN A 108 13.13 -5.47 -11.42
N LEU A 109 13.86 -4.53 -10.82
CA LEU A 109 15.13 -4.05 -11.39
C LEU A 109 16.23 -5.12 -11.35
N HIS A 110 16.22 -5.97 -10.33
CA HIS A 110 17.14 -7.10 -10.23
C HIS A 110 16.80 -8.18 -11.26
N LEU A 111 15.51 -8.47 -11.46
CA LEU A 111 15.04 -9.43 -12.47
C LEU A 111 15.38 -9.00 -13.90
N ASN A 112 15.28 -7.70 -14.21
CA ASN A 112 15.61 -7.15 -15.53
C ASN A 112 17.10 -7.34 -15.91
N GLN A 113 17.97 -7.70 -14.96
CA GLN A 113 19.39 -7.96 -15.20
C GLN A 113 19.69 -9.44 -15.51
N ILE A 114 18.71 -10.34 -15.32
CA ILE A 114 18.88 -11.77 -15.54
C ILE A 114 18.66 -12.07 -17.04
N PRO A 115 19.53 -12.84 -17.71
CA PRO A 115 19.32 -13.27 -19.09
C PRO A 115 17.98 -14.00 -19.26
N GLU A 116 17.28 -13.78 -20.38
CA GLU A 116 15.98 -14.40 -20.62
C GLU A 116 16.02 -15.93 -20.47
N HIS A 117 15.20 -16.46 -19.56
CA HIS A 117 15.05 -17.90 -19.32
C HIS A 117 13.68 -18.38 -19.84
N PRO A 118 13.56 -19.58 -20.44
CA PRO A 118 12.31 -20.09 -21.01
C PRO A 118 11.12 -20.24 -20.05
N LEU A 119 11.34 -20.15 -18.73
CA LEU A 119 10.29 -20.13 -17.70
C LEU A 119 10.03 -18.69 -17.28
N ASN A 120 9.37 -17.95 -18.16
CA ASN A 120 8.96 -16.58 -17.89
C ASN A 120 7.67 -16.63 -17.04
N ILE A 121 7.80 -16.57 -15.71
CA ILE A 121 6.67 -16.37 -14.79
C ILE A 121 6.26 -14.90 -14.91
N GLY A 122 5.52 -14.58 -15.97
CA GLY A 122 4.89 -13.29 -16.11
C GLY A 122 3.82 -13.12 -15.04
N TYR A 123 3.84 -11.97 -14.36
CA TYR A 123 2.74 -11.57 -13.49
C TYR A 123 1.46 -11.42 -14.32
N SER A 124 0.32 -11.73 -13.70
CA SER A 124 -0.98 -11.87 -14.35
C SER A 124 -1.54 -10.54 -14.87
N PHE A 125 -1.07 -9.97 -15.99
CA PHE A 125 -1.85 -9.04 -16.80
C PHE A 125 -1.41 -9.00 -18.28
N TRP A 126 -2.39 -8.69 -19.12
CA TRP A 126 -2.34 -8.59 -20.59
C TRP A 126 -1.14 -7.76 -21.08
N LYS A 127 -0.39 -8.32 -22.04
CA LYS A 127 0.58 -7.59 -22.87
C LYS A 127 -0.17 -6.56 -23.73
N GLU A 128 -0.49 -5.40 -23.19
CA GLU A 128 -0.88 -4.24 -23.99
C GLU A 128 0.01 -3.05 -23.63
N GLU A 129 0.88 -2.75 -24.60
CA GLU A 129 1.63 -1.53 -24.92
C GLU A 129 2.04 -0.58 -23.78
N THR A 130 3.37 -0.44 -23.66
CA THR A 130 4.17 0.45 -22.80
C THR A 130 3.88 1.96 -22.91
N GLN A 131 2.81 2.38 -23.59
CA GLN A 131 2.51 3.79 -23.89
C GLN A 131 1.17 4.30 -23.31
N MET A 132 0.32 3.45 -22.71
CA MET A 132 -0.96 3.89 -22.13
C MET A 132 -0.89 4.12 -20.60
N PRO A 133 -1.71 5.04 -20.05
CA PRO A 133 -1.80 5.23 -18.60
C PRO A 133 -2.44 4.01 -17.98
N ARG A 134 -1.81 3.48 -16.94
CA ARG A 134 -2.29 2.29 -16.25
C ARG A 134 -3.38 2.67 -15.26
N VAL A 135 -4.62 2.28 -15.56
CA VAL A 135 -5.73 2.28 -14.60
C VAL A 135 -5.74 0.91 -13.92
N ALA A 136 -4.99 0.76 -12.84
CA ALA A 136 -4.88 -0.51 -12.12
C ALA A 136 -5.67 -0.47 -10.80
N LYS A 137 -6.20 -1.63 -10.39
CA LYS A 137 -6.51 -1.88 -8.96
C LYS A 137 -5.20 -1.65 -8.22
N TYR A 138 -5.16 -0.59 -7.43
CA TYR A 138 -3.92 -0.05 -6.93
C TYR A 138 -3.29 -1.03 -5.92
N SER A 139 -2.09 -1.51 -6.22
CA SER A 139 -1.33 -2.44 -5.37
C SER A 139 0.16 -2.08 -5.40
N TRP A 140 0.91 -2.55 -4.41
CA TRP A 140 2.35 -2.31 -4.35
C TRP A 140 3.10 -2.83 -5.58
N SER A 141 2.69 -3.99 -6.11
CA SER A 141 3.31 -4.57 -7.32
C SER A 141 3.13 -3.66 -8.53
N SER A 142 1.91 -3.19 -8.78
CA SER A 142 1.63 -2.26 -9.89
C SER A 142 2.36 -0.92 -9.72
N THR A 143 2.56 -0.48 -8.49
CA THR A 143 3.33 0.74 -8.17
C THR A 143 4.80 0.57 -8.53
N ILE A 144 5.42 -0.55 -8.14
CA ILE A 144 6.80 -0.87 -8.50
C ILE A 144 6.96 -1.00 -10.01
N GLU A 145 6.06 -1.68 -10.71
CA GLU A 145 6.11 -1.76 -12.18
C GLU A 145 6.06 -0.37 -12.82
N SER A 146 5.17 0.49 -12.34
CA SER A 146 5.01 1.85 -12.85
C SER A 146 6.28 2.69 -12.61
N LEU A 147 6.86 2.58 -11.41
CA LEU A 147 8.15 3.18 -11.06
C LEU A 147 9.27 2.70 -11.99
N THR A 148 9.43 1.38 -12.13
CA THR A 148 10.50 0.80 -12.97
C THR A 148 10.31 1.06 -14.47
N GLY A 149 9.07 1.31 -14.90
CA GLY A 149 8.74 1.72 -16.27
C GLY A 149 8.80 3.22 -16.50
N GLY A 150 9.00 4.05 -15.46
CA GLY A 150 8.97 5.51 -15.58
C GLY A 150 7.57 6.07 -15.93
N VAL A 151 6.51 5.36 -15.56
CA VAL A 151 5.12 5.69 -15.94
C VAL A 151 4.35 6.21 -14.72
N PRO A 152 3.75 7.41 -14.78
CA PRO A 152 2.84 7.89 -13.74
C PRO A 152 1.58 7.01 -13.61
N ILE A 153 1.04 6.91 -12.40
CA ILE A 153 -0.05 5.97 -12.08
C ILE A 153 -1.35 6.68 -11.68
N LEU A 154 -2.48 6.10 -12.08
CA LEU A 154 -3.80 6.49 -11.56
C LEU A 154 -4.18 5.53 -10.43
N CYS A 155 -4.39 6.07 -9.23
CA CYS A 155 -4.67 5.31 -8.01
C CYS A 155 -6.17 5.27 -7.75
N TRP A 156 -6.72 4.08 -7.55
CA TRP A 156 -8.07 3.90 -7.03
C TRP A 156 -8.05 2.86 -5.90
N PRO A 157 -7.83 3.31 -4.65
CA PRO A 157 -7.67 2.40 -3.52
C PRO A 157 -9.01 1.82 -3.09
N PHE A 158 -9.06 0.53 -2.81
CA PHE A 158 -10.28 -0.17 -2.37
C PHE A 158 -10.18 -0.66 -0.93
N PHE A 159 -9.19 -1.50 -0.63
CA PHE A 159 -9.09 -2.20 0.67
C PHE A 159 -7.65 -2.38 1.14
N CYS A 160 -7.49 -2.81 2.39
CA CYS A 160 -6.22 -3.17 3.01
C CYS A 160 -5.29 -1.95 3.14
N GLU A 161 -4.07 -2.03 2.63
CA GLU A 161 -3.04 -0.98 2.68
C GLU A 161 -3.11 0.03 1.54
N GLN A 162 -4.01 -0.17 0.57
CA GLN A 162 -4.02 0.57 -0.68
C GLN A 162 -4.21 2.08 -0.49
N GLN A 163 -4.96 2.49 0.55
CA GLN A 163 -5.16 3.90 0.88
C GLN A 163 -3.84 4.56 1.30
N MET A 164 -3.00 3.84 2.03
CA MET A 164 -1.70 4.33 2.45
C MET A 164 -0.79 4.48 1.24
N ASP A 165 -0.65 3.42 0.47
CA ASP A 165 0.17 3.43 -0.72
C ASP A 165 -0.31 4.56 -1.65
N CYS A 166 -1.62 4.78 -1.82
CA CYS A 166 -2.19 5.83 -2.67
C CYS A 166 -1.80 7.22 -2.17
N ARG A 167 -1.90 7.44 -0.85
CA ARG A 167 -1.49 8.68 -0.19
C ARG A 167 -0.01 8.98 -0.42
N TYR A 168 0.86 7.99 -0.34
CA TYR A 168 2.29 8.17 -0.60
C TYR A 168 2.55 8.49 -2.08
N THR A 169 2.00 7.68 -2.98
CA THR A 169 2.14 7.85 -4.43
C THR A 169 1.65 9.20 -4.93
N CYS A 170 0.47 9.64 -4.49
CA CYS A 170 -0.14 10.87 -4.99
C CYS A 170 0.42 12.14 -4.35
N LYS A 171 0.80 12.09 -3.07
CA LYS A 171 1.11 13.32 -2.32
C LYS A 171 2.53 13.39 -1.78
N GLU A 172 3.14 12.29 -1.36
CA GLU A 172 4.54 12.31 -0.89
C GLU A 172 5.52 12.22 -2.06
N TRP A 173 5.37 11.19 -2.90
CA TRP A 173 6.18 11.03 -4.11
C TRP A 173 5.67 11.95 -5.22
N GLY A 174 4.36 12.12 -5.31
CA GLY A 174 3.71 12.95 -6.32
C GLY A 174 4.02 12.45 -7.72
N ILE A 175 3.89 11.13 -7.89
CA ILE A 175 4.07 10.40 -9.15
C ILE A 175 2.75 9.81 -9.67
N GLY A 176 1.64 10.08 -8.97
CA GLY A 176 0.32 9.60 -9.35
C GLY A 176 -0.80 10.57 -9.03
N MET A 177 -1.99 10.23 -9.51
CA MET A 177 -3.24 10.94 -9.24
C MET A 177 -4.30 9.99 -8.69
N GLU A 178 -5.16 10.46 -7.81
CA GLU A 178 -6.20 9.66 -7.17
C GLU A 178 -7.55 9.82 -7.88
N ILE A 179 -8.24 8.71 -8.14
CA ILE A 179 -9.64 8.70 -8.60
C ILE A 179 -10.54 8.97 -7.39
N ASN A 180 -11.51 9.86 -7.54
CA ASN A 180 -12.50 10.15 -6.50
C ASN A 180 -13.33 8.90 -6.16
N ASN A 181 -13.77 8.79 -4.91
CA ASN A 181 -14.67 7.73 -4.44
C ASN A 181 -16.02 7.75 -5.18
N ASP A 182 -16.52 8.93 -5.56
CA ASP A 182 -17.70 9.06 -6.44
C ASP A 182 -17.26 8.91 -7.90
N VAL A 183 -17.10 7.66 -8.35
CA VAL A 183 -16.58 7.33 -9.67
C VAL A 183 -17.62 7.62 -10.74
N LYS A 184 -17.37 8.66 -11.54
CA LYS A 184 -18.17 9.01 -12.72
C LYS A 184 -17.30 9.02 -13.97
N ARG A 185 -17.88 8.58 -15.09
CA ARG A 185 -17.16 8.41 -16.38
C ARG A 185 -16.45 9.69 -16.81
N ASP A 186 -17.11 10.83 -16.72
CA ASP A 186 -16.58 12.15 -17.08
C ASP A 186 -15.42 12.58 -16.16
N GLY A 187 -15.50 12.27 -14.86
CA GLY A 187 -14.42 12.47 -13.91
C GLY A 187 -13.19 11.62 -14.22
N VAL A 188 -13.40 10.32 -14.49
CA VAL A 188 -12.32 9.39 -14.87
C VAL A 188 -11.69 9.80 -16.19
N GLU A 189 -12.49 10.15 -17.21
CA GLU A 189 -11.98 10.59 -18.51
C GLU A 189 -11.07 11.81 -18.38
N LYS A 190 -11.45 12.81 -17.57
CA LYS A 190 -10.62 14.00 -17.31
C LYS A 190 -9.28 13.63 -16.68
N LEU A 191 -9.28 12.71 -15.72
CA LEU A 191 -8.05 12.24 -15.07
C LEU A 191 -7.15 11.48 -16.04
N VAL A 192 -7.72 10.62 -16.88
CA VAL A 192 -6.97 9.87 -17.91
C VAL A 192 -6.33 10.83 -18.92
N ARG A 193 -7.06 11.84 -19.40
CA ARG A 193 -6.52 12.86 -20.31
C ARG A 193 -5.39 13.65 -19.65
N GLU A 194 -5.57 14.07 -18.39
CA GLU A 194 -4.53 14.77 -17.63
C GLU A 194 -3.29 13.89 -17.41
N LEU A 195 -3.45 12.58 -17.23
CA LEU A 195 -2.35 11.61 -17.04
C LEU A 195 -1.59 11.32 -18.35
N MET A 196 -2.24 11.43 -19.50
CA MET A 196 -1.63 11.22 -20.81
C MET A 196 -0.79 12.40 -21.27
N GLU A 197 -1.41 13.57 -21.32
CA GLU A 197 -0.89 14.75 -22.04
C GLU A 197 -0.83 15.99 -21.16
N GLY A 198 -1.42 15.94 -19.97
CA GLY A 198 -1.54 17.08 -19.07
C GLY A 198 -0.22 17.55 -18.48
N GLU A 199 -0.23 18.78 -17.98
CA GLU A 199 0.95 19.38 -17.34
C GLU A 199 1.33 18.64 -16.05
N LYS A 200 0.36 18.07 -15.32
CA LYS A 200 0.66 17.21 -14.18
C LYS A 200 1.38 15.94 -14.62
N ALA A 201 0.98 15.31 -15.72
CA ALA A 201 1.65 14.11 -16.23
C ALA A 201 3.12 14.37 -16.54
N LYS A 202 3.45 15.49 -17.20
CA LYS A 202 4.85 15.85 -17.48
C LYS A 202 5.67 16.01 -16.21
N LYS A 203 5.11 16.68 -15.20
CA LYS A 203 5.76 16.85 -13.89
C LYS A 203 5.96 15.52 -13.15
N MET A 204 4.96 14.64 -13.21
CA MET A 204 5.05 13.30 -12.62
C MET A 204 6.09 12.45 -13.35
N LYS A 205 6.08 12.41 -14.69
CA LYS A 205 7.07 11.70 -15.53
C LYS A 205 8.51 12.06 -15.13
N ASN A 206 8.80 13.35 -14.94
CA ASN A 206 10.12 13.81 -14.52
C ASN A 206 10.55 13.35 -13.11
N LYS A 207 9.61 12.92 -12.27
CA LYS A 207 9.91 12.38 -10.93
C LYS A 207 10.05 10.86 -10.93
N VAL A 208 9.46 10.18 -11.92
CA VAL A 208 9.53 8.71 -12.04
C VAL A 208 10.76 8.26 -12.85
N MET A 209 11.34 9.16 -13.65
CA MET A 209 12.61 8.97 -14.37
C MET A 209 13.80 9.43 -13.52
#